data_AF-A0A4R1XCK1-F1
#
_entry.id   AF-A0A4R1XCK1-F1
#
_cell.length_a   1.000
_cell.length_b   1.000
_cell.length_c   1.000
_cell.angle_alpha   90.00
_cell.angle_beta   90.00
_cell.angle_gamma   90.00
#
_symmetry.space_group_name_H-M   'P 1'
#
loop_
_entity.id
_entity.type
_entity.pdbx_description
1 polymer ?
#
loop_
_entity_poly.entity_id
_entity_poly.type
_entity_poly.pdbx_seq_one_letter_code
_entity_poly.pdbx_strand_id
1 'polypeptide(L)'
;MDARTDTRLVPLCVDLDGTLVAADTLWEGVAVLLFRNPLMVFALLRWALRGKAHLKHEVAVRSGRTGADWPYRPEVIARLRQERETGRDVVLVTGAAERVALDVAAHTGVFTEVLHSSRTHNLTRHRKCRELVARYGDAGFDYMGNSRDDVPVFDAARKAIVVAPDRAAEAWRRRHDAEHLETGTSGLKDTLKSIRVHQWAKNILIAVPMALDHDILDRAAVINTVIAFFAFSFLASAVYVINDISDLTNDRRHPKKRFRPLASGRMSLPTGLALAASLLLAAAALTLRMPGEFVITLGIYLAITTAYTFFLKRKLLVDVFTLAGLYTIRIIAGATATETVLSFWLLAFSIFFFLSLALVKRYVELDEHGGEARAQVPGRGYMQVDFEMVGQAGISSAFASALVLALYIHSVEMQQMYSMPAALWPLCPMVLYMLLRIWMLARRGSLHEDPVVFIMRDWRSIATMAAGGVLVMIGAVGI
;
A
#
# COMPACT_ATOMS: atom_id res chain seq x y z
N MET A 1 -16.93 19.21 -47.92
CA MET A 1 -15.72 19.45 -47.10
C MET A 1 -15.76 18.46 -45.97
N ASP A 2 -14.87 17.45 -46.01
CA ASP A 2 -14.88 16.34 -45.06
C ASP A 2 -14.42 16.82 -43.67
N ALA A 3 -15.18 16.47 -42.63
CA ALA A 3 -14.84 16.75 -41.23
C ALA A 3 -13.44 16.23 -40.80
N ARG A 4 -12.82 15.33 -41.60
CA ARG A 4 -11.45 14.83 -41.39
C ARG A 4 -10.35 15.76 -41.88
N THR A 5 -10.65 16.69 -42.81
CA THR A 5 -9.66 17.64 -43.34
C THR A 5 -9.48 18.84 -42.40
N ASP A 6 -10.53 19.19 -41.64
CA ASP A 6 -10.59 20.32 -40.70
C ASP A 6 -9.92 20.03 -39.34
N THR A 7 -9.84 18.76 -38.93
CA THR A 7 -9.15 18.35 -37.69
C THR A 7 -7.63 18.38 -37.78
N ARG A 8 -7.04 18.32 -39.00
CA ARG A 8 -5.57 18.39 -39.17
C ARG A 8 -5.00 19.79 -38.89
N LEU A 9 -5.81 20.84 -39.10
CA LEU A 9 -5.37 22.23 -38.98
C LEU A 9 -5.48 22.76 -37.54
N VAL A 10 -6.26 22.11 -36.69
CA VAL A 10 -6.51 22.55 -35.32
C VAL A 10 -5.69 21.74 -34.33
N PRO A 11 -4.76 22.34 -33.57
CA PRO A 11 -3.91 21.61 -32.63
C PRO A 11 -4.74 20.98 -31.52
N LEU A 12 -4.27 19.82 -31.04
CA LEU A 12 -4.77 19.18 -29.82
C LEU A 12 -3.85 19.53 -28.66
N CYS A 13 -4.31 20.40 -27.78
CA CYS A 13 -3.60 20.81 -26.57
C CYS A 13 -3.96 19.90 -25.40
N VAL A 14 -2.97 19.45 -24.63
CA VAL A 14 -3.18 18.45 -23.56
C VAL A 14 -2.54 18.88 -22.26
N ASP A 15 -3.27 18.79 -21.16
CA ASP A 15 -2.72 18.99 -19.82
C ASP A 15 -1.86 17.81 -19.35
N LEU A 16 -0.92 18.08 -18.44
CA LEU A 16 -0.06 17.06 -17.87
C LEU A 16 -0.66 16.38 -16.63
N ASP A 17 -0.97 17.18 -15.60
CA ASP A 17 -1.19 16.69 -14.24
C ASP A 17 -2.62 16.18 -14.08
N GLY A 18 -2.79 14.89 -13.82
CA GLY A 18 -4.08 14.21 -13.75
C GLY A 18 -4.76 13.92 -15.10
N THR A 19 -4.30 14.55 -16.19
CA THR A 19 -4.72 14.29 -17.58
C THR A 19 -3.81 13.27 -18.26
N LEU A 20 -2.63 13.67 -18.79
CA LEU A 20 -1.67 12.74 -19.41
C LEU A 20 -1.07 11.75 -18.40
N VAL A 21 -0.67 12.28 -17.25
CA VAL A 21 -0.12 11.54 -16.12
C VAL A 21 -1.22 11.44 -15.06
N ALA A 22 -1.47 10.26 -14.50
CA ALA A 22 -2.54 10.08 -13.51
C ALA A 22 -2.24 10.77 -12.16
N ALA A 23 -1.00 11.22 -11.96
CA ALA A 23 -0.53 11.85 -10.73
C ALA A 23 -0.34 13.37 -10.88
N ASP A 24 -0.13 14.02 -9.73
CA ASP A 24 0.32 15.41 -9.64
C ASP A 24 1.85 15.43 -9.44
N THR A 25 2.54 16.00 -10.41
CA THR A 25 4.01 16.03 -10.46
C THR A 25 4.64 16.83 -9.31
N LEU A 26 3.95 17.86 -8.80
CA LEU A 26 4.43 18.65 -7.67
C LEU A 26 4.35 17.85 -6.37
N TRP A 27 3.20 17.25 -6.07
CA TRP A 27 3.01 16.48 -4.83
C TRP A 27 3.94 15.27 -4.74
N GLU A 28 4.16 14.57 -5.86
CA GLU A 28 5.14 13.48 -5.89
C GLU A 28 6.57 13.97 -5.72
N GLY A 29 6.93 15.09 -6.34
CA GLY A 29 8.23 15.72 -6.15
C GLY A 29 8.45 16.09 -4.67
N VAL A 30 7.45 16.70 -4.03
CA VAL A 30 7.49 17.06 -2.61
C VAL A 30 7.65 15.82 -1.72
N ALA A 31 6.88 14.76 -1.97
CA ALA A 31 6.97 13.53 -1.20
C ALA A 31 8.38 12.91 -1.29
N VAL A 32 8.95 12.80 -2.50
CA VAL A 32 10.32 12.29 -2.71
C VAL A 32 11.34 13.11 -1.91
N LEU A 33 11.22 14.44 -1.91
CA LEU A 33 12.12 15.31 -1.16
C LEU A 33 12.01 15.10 0.35
N LEU A 34 10.79 15.01 0.89
CA LEU A 34 10.56 14.82 2.32
C LEU A 34 10.99 13.43 2.81
N PHE A 35 10.77 12.37 2.04
CA PHE A 35 11.25 11.04 2.40
C PHE A 35 12.78 10.91 2.29
N ARG A 36 13.41 11.67 1.39
CA ARG A 36 14.88 11.72 1.29
C ARG A 36 15.50 12.56 2.40
N ASN A 37 14.88 13.69 2.75
CA ASN A 37 15.32 14.58 3.81
C ASN A 37 14.11 15.33 4.42
N PRO A 38 13.62 14.90 5.60
CA PRO A 38 12.48 15.54 6.26
C PRO A 38 12.68 17.02 6.58
N LEU A 39 13.92 17.48 6.79
CA LEU A 39 14.25 18.89 7.05
C LEU A 39 13.96 19.80 5.85
N MET A 40 13.75 19.23 4.65
CA MET A 40 13.33 20.01 3.49
C MET A 40 11.96 20.67 3.65
N VAL A 41 11.16 20.31 4.66
CA VAL A 41 9.91 21.02 4.98
C VAL A 41 10.12 22.52 5.14
N PHE A 42 11.21 22.95 5.80
CA PHE A 42 11.53 24.37 5.97
C PHE A 42 11.90 25.05 4.65
N ALA A 43 12.60 24.33 3.77
CA ALA A 43 12.92 24.81 2.43
C ALA A 43 11.65 24.95 1.56
N LEU A 44 10.76 23.96 1.61
CA LEU A 44 9.46 23.99 0.91
C LEU A 44 8.62 25.19 1.33
N LEU A 45 8.52 25.47 2.64
CA LEU A 45 7.82 26.64 3.16
C LEU A 45 8.43 27.95 2.62
N ARG A 46 9.76 28.08 2.68
CA ARG A 46 10.46 29.26 2.15
C ARG A 46 10.28 29.42 0.64
N TRP A 47 10.26 28.34 -0.13
CA TRP A 47 10.02 28.40 -1.57
C TRP A 47 8.57 28.76 -1.90
N ALA A 48 7.61 28.25 -1.12
CA ALA A 48 6.21 28.60 -1.24
C ALA A 48 5.97 30.09 -0.98
N LEU A 49 6.64 30.69 0.01
CA LEU A 49 6.60 32.13 0.29
C LEU A 49 7.14 32.99 -0.88
N ARG A 50 8.07 32.45 -1.68
CA ARG A 50 8.58 33.11 -2.90
C ARG A 50 7.68 32.90 -4.12
N GLY A 51 6.57 32.17 -3.98
CA GLY A 51 5.56 31.96 -5.00
C GLY A 51 5.51 30.53 -5.57
N LYS A 52 4.32 30.15 -6.07
CA LYS A 52 4.05 28.80 -6.58
C LYS A 52 4.96 28.35 -7.73
N ALA A 53 5.30 29.27 -8.63
CA ALA A 53 6.20 28.99 -9.75
C ALA A 53 7.61 28.61 -9.27
N HIS A 54 8.14 29.36 -8.28
CA HIS A 54 9.43 29.08 -7.68
C HIS A 54 9.43 27.72 -6.96
N LEU A 55 8.39 27.43 -6.18
CA LEU A 55 8.23 26.12 -5.52
C LEU A 55 8.27 24.96 -6.53
N LYS A 56 7.48 25.03 -7.62
CA LYS A 56 7.45 23.98 -8.65
C LYS A 56 8.83 23.76 -9.28
N HIS A 57 9.54 24.84 -9.59
CA HIS A 57 10.89 24.78 -10.15
C HIS A 57 11.88 24.11 -9.20
N GLU A 58 11.94 24.56 -7.94
CA GLU A 58 12.87 24.05 -6.94
C GLU A 58 12.62 22.57 -6.59
N VAL A 59 11.34 22.15 -6.60
CA VAL A 59 10.94 20.76 -6.42
C VAL A 59 11.34 19.91 -7.61
N ALA A 60 11.03 20.34 -8.83
CA ALA A 60 11.37 19.63 -10.06
C ALA A 60 12.88 19.34 -10.16
N VAL A 61 13.71 20.36 -9.93
CA VAL A 61 15.18 20.24 -10.02
C VAL A 61 15.75 19.24 -9.02
N ARG A 62 15.21 19.19 -7.78
CA ARG A 62 15.77 18.36 -6.71
C ARG A 62 15.13 16.98 -6.59
N SER A 63 13.93 16.77 -7.13
CA SER A 63 13.24 15.48 -7.06
C SER A 63 14.00 14.37 -7.78
N GLY A 64 14.78 14.71 -8.81
CA GLY A 64 15.57 13.75 -9.59
C GLY A 64 14.73 12.76 -10.41
N ARG A 65 13.42 12.99 -10.54
CA ARG A 65 12.52 12.14 -11.33
C ARG A 65 12.75 12.37 -12.82
N THR A 66 12.57 11.30 -13.59
CA THR A 66 12.70 11.31 -15.06
C THR A 66 11.35 11.06 -15.72
N GLY A 67 11.26 11.32 -17.04
CA GLY A 67 10.04 11.06 -17.81
C GLY A 67 9.49 9.64 -17.65
N ALA A 68 10.32 8.62 -17.46
CA ALA A 68 9.87 7.24 -17.33
C ALA A 68 9.20 6.89 -15.99
N ASP A 69 9.35 7.73 -14.95
CA ASP A 69 8.91 7.40 -13.59
C ASP A 69 7.41 7.71 -13.34
N TRP A 70 6.74 8.34 -14.31
CA TRP A 70 5.38 8.85 -14.17
C TRP A 70 4.31 7.81 -14.54
N PRO A 71 3.15 7.78 -13.84
CA PRO A 71 2.06 6.86 -14.14
C PRO A 71 1.23 7.40 -15.31
N TYR A 72 1.68 7.16 -16.54
CA TYR A 72 0.95 7.56 -17.74
C TYR A 72 -0.39 6.84 -17.88
N ARG A 73 -1.41 7.56 -18.39
CA ARG A 73 -2.68 6.96 -18.79
C ARG A 73 -2.55 6.33 -20.18
N PRO A 74 -2.62 5.00 -20.32
CA PRO A 74 -2.43 4.35 -21.61
C PRO A 74 -3.46 4.77 -22.64
N GLU A 75 -4.69 5.07 -22.22
CA GLU A 75 -5.80 5.52 -23.08
C GLU A 75 -5.49 6.89 -23.70
N VAL A 76 -4.93 7.82 -22.90
CA VAL A 76 -4.52 9.15 -23.37
C VAL A 76 -3.35 9.02 -24.34
N ILE A 77 -2.30 8.25 -23.98
CA ILE A 77 -1.13 8.05 -24.85
C ILE A 77 -1.53 7.42 -26.19
N ALA A 78 -2.41 6.42 -26.18
CA ALA A 78 -2.91 5.78 -27.39
C ALA A 78 -3.65 6.79 -28.28
N ARG A 79 -4.50 7.64 -27.68
CA ARG A 79 -5.21 8.69 -28.42
C ARG A 79 -4.25 9.71 -29.03
N LEU A 80 -3.24 10.16 -28.29
CA LEU A 80 -2.28 11.13 -28.80
C LEU A 80 -1.43 10.60 -29.95
N ARG A 81 -1.03 9.32 -29.88
CA ARG A 81 -0.31 8.67 -30.99
C ARG A 81 -1.17 8.60 -32.23
N GLN A 82 -2.44 8.22 -32.08
CA GLN A 82 -3.38 8.19 -33.20
C GLN A 82 -3.53 9.57 -33.86
N GLU A 83 -3.70 10.63 -33.07
CA GLU A 83 -3.82 12.01 -33.60
C GLU A 83 -2.54 12.44 -34.33
N ARG A 84 -1.35 12.11 -33.80
CA ARG A 84 -0.06 12.36 -34.46
C ARG A 84 0.08 11.63 -35.79
N GLU A 85 -0.34 10.37 -35.86
CA GLU A 85 -0.35 9.58 -37.11
C GLU A 85 -1.25 10.20 -38.18
N THR A 86 -2.32 10.90 -37.79
CA THR A 86 -3.18 11.64 -38.73
C THR A 86 -2.58 12.94 -39.27
N GLY A 87 -1.39 13.32 -38.78
CA GLY A 87 -0.68 14.55 -39.15
C GLY A 87 -1.05 15.77 -38.33
N ARG A 88 -1.78 15.58 -37.21
CA ARG A 88 -2.23 16.66 -36.35
C ARG A 88 -1.12 17.12 -35.39
N ASP A 89 -1.07 18.42 -35.11
CA ASP A 89 -0.22 18.96 -34.05
C ASP A 89 -0.77 18.62 -32.67
N VAL A 90 0.11 18.13 -31.80
CA VAL A 90 -0.22 17.78 -30.42
C VAL A 90 0.70 18.55 -29.50
N VAL A 91 0.11 19.40 -28.66
CA VAL A 91 0.84 20.38 -27.85
C VAL A 91 0.65 20.05 -26.37
N LEU A 92 1.76 19.86 -25.64
CA LEU A 92 1.70 19.70 -24.18
C LEU A 92 1.56 21.08 -23.55
N VAL A 93 0.53 21.31 -22.73
CA VAL A 93 0.28 22.61 -22.10
C VAL A 93 0.07 22.42 -20.61
N THR A 94 1.09 22.75 -19.81
CA THR A 94 1.14 22.37 -18.40
C THR A 94 1.55 23.49 -17.45
N GLY A 95 0.97 23.43 -16.25
CA GLY A 95 1.42 24.20 -15.10
C GLY A 95 2.71 23.66 -14.46
N ALA A 96 3.25 22.53 -14.92
CA ALA A 96 4.47 21.94 -14.40
C ALA A 96 5.72 22.76 -14.76
N ALA A 97 6.80 22.54 -14.02
CA ALA A 97 8.07 23.18 -14.30
C ALA A 97 8.68 22.66 -15.62
N GLU A 98 9.43 23.54 -16.30
CA GLU A 98 10.15 23.27 -17.56
C GLU A 98 10.78 21.88 -17.64
N ARG A 99 11.64 21.55 -16.66
CA ARG A 99 12.34 20.26 -16.64
C ARG A 99 11.39 19.06 -16.71
N VAL A 100 10.29 19.09 -15.96
CA VAL A 100 9.33 17.98 -15.94
C VAL A 100 8.59 17.89 -17.28
N ALA A 101 8.15 19.03 -17.82
CA ALA A 101 7.43 19.08 -19.08
C ALA A 101 8.28 18.58 -20.25
N LEU A 102 9.53 19.03 -20.34
CA LEU A 102 10.47 18.61 -21.38
C LEU A 102 10.87 17.14 -21.25
N ASP A 103 11.14 16.65 -20.03
CA ASP A 103 11.47 15.23 -19.80
C ASP A 103 10.30 14.30 -20.19
N VAL A 104 9.06 14.71 -19.90
CA VAL A 104 7.85 13.96 -20.31
C VAL A 104 7.67 13.99 -21.83
N ALA A 105 7.86 15.14 -22.46
CA ALA A 105 7.73 15.26 -23.90
C ALA A 105 8.78 14.42 -24.65
N ALA A 106 10.04 14.47 -24.18
CA ALA A 106 11.13 13.65 -24.71
C ALA A 106 10.87 12.15 -24.52
N HIS A 107 10.34 11.74 -23.36
CA HIS A 107 10.05 10.34 -23.08
C HIS A 107 8.90 9.78 -23.93
N THR A 108 7.84 10.57 -24.12
CA THR A 108 6.64 10.13 -24.84
C THR A 108 6.80 10.20 -26.37
N GLY A 109 7.55 11.18 -26.87
CA GLY A 109 7.83 11.38 -28.29
C GLY A 109 6.62 11.79 -29.14
N VAL A 110 5.52 12.21 -28.50
CA VAL A 110 4.25 12.52 -29.21
C VAL A 110 4.01 14.02 -29.41
N PHE A 111 4.70 14.90 -28.71
CA PHE A 111 4.40 16.33 -28.73
C PHE A 111 5.21 17.09 -29.78
N THR A 112 4.57 17.99 -30.51
CA THR A 112 5.23 18.93 -31.45
C THR A 112 5.71 20.19 -30.78
N GLU A 113 4.99 20.64 -29.76
CA GLU A 113 5.32 21.82 -28.97
C GLU A 113 5.01 21.57 -27.48
N VAL A 114 5.75 22.23 -26.59
CA VAL A 114 5.61 22.11 -25.14
C VAL A 114 5.54 23.48 -24.49
N LEU A 115 4.40 23.79 -23.88
CA LEU A 115 4.15 24.99 -23.09
C LEU A 115 4.16 24.61 -21.61
N HIS A 116 5.02 25.28 -20.85
CA HIS A 116 5.27 24.96 -19.45
C HIS A 116 5.31 26.22 -18.58
N SER A 117 5.32 26.04 -17.27
CA SER A 117 5.58 27.15 -16.35
C SER A 117 7.08 27.46 -16.29
N SER A 118 7.40 28.75 -16.18
CA SER A 118 8.76 29.25 -15.93
C SER A 118 8.93 29.63 -14.45
N ARG A 119 10.12 30.10 -14.05
CA ARG A 119 10.40 30.49 -12.65
C ARG A 119 9.52 31.64 -12.16
N THR A 120 9.08 32.52 -13.06
CA THR A 120 8.29 33.72 -12.74
C THR A 120 6.86 33.63 -13.28
N HIS A 121 6.60 32.76 -14.25
CA HIS A 121 5.30 32.62 -14.90
C HIS A 121 4.68 31.24 -14.66
N ASN A 122 3.57 31.19 -13.91
CA ASN A 122 2.79 29.96 -13.68
C ASN A 122 1.67 29.83 -14.71
N LEU A 123 1.82 28.92 -15.67
CA LEU A 123 0.89 28.66 -16.78
C LEU A 123 -0.29 27.79 -16.32
N THR A 124 -1.23 28.39 -15.60
CA THR A 124 -2.41 27.70 -15.02
C THR A 124 -3.68 28.51 -15.23
N ARG A 125 -4.82 27.83 -15.29
CA ARG A 125 -6.16 28.45 -15.31
C ARG A 125 -6.32 29.51 -16.40
N HIS A 126 -6.74 30.73 -16.05
CA HIS A 126 -6.92 31.82 -17.00
C HIS A 126 -5.63 32.25 -17.71
N ARG A 127 -4.44 31.99 -17.14
CA ARG A 127 -3.17 32.25 -17.85
C ARG A 127 -2.97 31.22 -18.96
N LYS A 128 -3.27 29.95 -18.66
CA LYS A 128 -3.25 28.86 -19.66
C LYS A 128 -4.21 29.16 -20.81
N CYS A 129 -5.45 29.55 -20.49
CA CYS A 129 -6.45 29.95 -21.49
C CYS A 129 -5.97 31.15 -22.34
N ARG A 130 -5.52 32.25 -21.72
CA ARG A 130 -5.04 33.42 -22.48
C ARG A 130 -3.87 33.10 -23.40
N GLU A 131 -2.93 32.27 -22.97
CA GLU A 131 -1.80 31.85 -23.79
C GLU A 131 -2.25 31.05 -25.02
N LEU A 132 -3.18 30.12 -24.83
CA LEU A 132 -3.74 29.31 -25.92
C LEU A 132 -4.53 30.17 -26.91
N VAL A 133 -5.40 31.06 -26.41
CA VAL A 133 -6.18 31.99 -27.24
C VAL A 133 -5.27 32.96 -27.99
N ALA A 134 -4.19 33.44 -27.37
CA ALA A 134 -3.23 34.34 -28.04
C ALA A 134 -2.48 33.65 -29.19
N ARG A 135 -2.25 32.33 -29.11
CA ARG A 135 -1.49 31.57 -30.10
C ARG A 135 -2.35 31.01 -31.23
N TYR A 136 -3.50 30.46 -30.88
CA TYR A 136 -4.34 29.71 -31.82
C TYR A 136 -5.67 30.41 -32.12
N GLY A 137 -6.02 31.47 -31.37
CA GLY A 137 -7.31 32.15 -31.47
C GLY A 137 -8.39 31.54 -30.56
N ASP A 138 -9.50 32.26 -30.43
CA ASP A 138 -10.69 31.77 -29.73
C ASP A 138 -11.35 30.65 -30.55
N ALA A 139 -11.70 29.53 -29.91
CA ALA A 139 -12.11 28.29 -30.59
C ALA A 139 -11.11 27.78 -31.66
N GLY A 140 -9.82 28.10 -31.51
CA GLY A 140 -8.76 27.72 -32.45
C GLY A 140 -7.99 26.44 -32.10
N PHE A 141 -8.35 25.75 -31.02
CA PHE A 141 -7.67 24.54 -30.52
C PHE A 141 -8.67 23.57 -29.88
N ASP A 142 -8.35 22.28 -29.87
CA ASP A 142 -9.06 21.29 -29.02
C ASP A 142 -8.24 21.07 -27.74
N TYR A 143 -8.92 20.78 -26.63
CA TYR A 143 -8.25 20.68 -25.33
C TYR A 143 -8.60 19.42 -24.55
N MET A 144 -7.58 18.71 -24.06
CA MET A 144 -7.69 17.64 -23.07
C MET A 144 -7.30 18.14 -21.69
N GLY A 145 -8.21 17.99 -20.72
CA GLY A 145 -8.00 18.41 -19.33
C GLY A 145 -8.87 17.65 -18.35
N ASN A 146 -8.68 17.89 -17.05
CA ASN A 146 -9.33 17.10 -15.98
C ASN A 146 -9.85 17.92 -14.81
N SER A 147 -9.50 19.20 -14.68
CA SER A 147 -9.63 19.91 -13.41
C SER A 147 -10.50 21.17 -13.49
N ARG A 148 -10.86 21.70 -12.32
CA ARG A 148 -11.45 23.05 -12.17
C ARG A 148 -10.61 24.14 -12.83
N ASP A 149 -9.29 23.98 -12.83
CA ASP A 149 -8.39 24.95 -13.43
C ASP A 149 -8.49 24.94 -14.97
N ASP A 150 -9.00 23.86 -15.55
CA ASP A 150 -9.15 23.72 -16.99
C ASP A 150 -10.50 24.23 -17.50
N VAL A 151 -11.47 24.51 -16.62
CA VAL A 151 -12.81 25.02 -17.01
C VAL A 151 -12.74 26.24 -17.94
N PRO A 152 -11.96 27.30 -17.64
CA PRO A 152 -11.85 28.44 -18.54
C PRO A 152 -11.20 28.10 -19.89
N VAL A 153 -10.39 27.03 -19.95
CA VAL A 153 -9.77 26.55 -21.19
C VAL A 153 -10.77 25.74 -21.99
N PHE A 154 -11.61 24.95 -21.33
CA PHE A 154 -12.71 24.24 -21.97
C PHE A 154 -13.69 25.20 -22.63
N ASP A 155 -14.01 26.32 -21.98
CA ASP A 155 -14.92 27.34 -22.52
C ASP A 155 -14.38 28.01 -23.81
N ALA A 156 -13.05 28.13 -23.94
CA ALA A 156 -12.39 28.77 -25.08
C ALA A 156 -11.96 27.77 -26.18
N ALA A 157 -12.03 26.46 -25.90
CA ALA A 157 -11.64 25.42 -26.84
C ALA A 157 -12.76 25.16 -27.84
N ARG A 158 -12.39 24.81 -29.08
CA ARG A 158 -13.35 24.34 -30.10
C ARG A 158 -14.03 23.05 -29.67
N LYS A 159 -13.25 22.14 -29.08
CA LYS A 159 -13.71 20.86 -28.53
C LYS A 159 -12.96 20.56 -27.24
N ALA A 160 -13.71 20.23 -26.19
CA ALA A 160 -13.17 19.79 -24.91
C ALA A 160 -13.27 18.26 -24.79
N ILE A 161 -12.17 17.64 -24.37
CA ILE A 161 -12.08 16.21 -24.07
C ILE A 161 -11.70 16.08 -22.60
N VAL A 162 -12.66 15.63 -21.80
CA VAL A 162 -12.53 15.58 -20.34
C VAL A 162 -12.02 14.21 -19.91
N VAL A 163 -10.85 14.20 -19.29
CA VAL A 163 -10.14 13.01 -18.82
C VAL A 163 -10.21 12.96 -17.29
N ALA A 164 -10.58 11.82 -16.69
CA ALA A 164 -10.58 11.65 -15.21
C ALA A 164 -11.04 12.88 -14.38
N PRO A 165 -12.26 13.42 -14.63
CA PRO A 165 -12.62 14.74 -14.14
C PRO A 165 -12.71 14.83 -12.63
N ASP A 166 -12.27 15.97 -12.08
CA ASP A 166 -12.68 16.40 -10.75
C ASP A 166 -14.17 16.80 -10.72
N ARG A 167 -14.70 17.11 -9.53
CA ARG A 167 -16.12 17.47 -9.37
C ARG A 167 -16.54 18.66 -10.23
N ALA A 168 -15.66 19.63 -10.47
CA ALA A 168 -15.98 20.82 -11.25
C ALA A 168 -15.92 20.55 -12.75
N ALA A 169 -14.89 19.83 -13.22
CA ALA A 169 -14.77 19.40 -14.62
C ALA A 169 -15.91 18.44 -15.00
N GLU A 170 -16.34 17.54 -14.12
CA GLU A 170 -17.46 16.63 -14.36
C GLU A 170 -18.78 17.40 -14.44
N ALA A 171 -18.99 18.37 -13.54
CA ALA A 171 -20.16 19.23 -13.59
C ALA A 171 -20.20 20.08 -14.88
N TRP A 172 -19.05 20.58 -15.33
CA TRP A 172 -18.93 21.31 -16.59
C TRP A 172 -19.21 20.40 -17.79
N ARG A 173 -18.62 19.20 -17.83
CA ARG A 173 -18.80 18.20 -18.89
C ARG A 173 -20.27 17.85 -19.10
N ARG A 174 -21.00 17.57 -18.00
CA ARG A 174 -22.43 17.23 -18.06
C ARG A 174 -23.32 18.35 -18.59
N ARG A 175 -22.91 19.61 -18.42
CA ARG A 175 -23.66 20.78 -18.92
C ARG A 175 -23.43 21.05 -20.40
N HIS A 176 -22.27 20.68 -20.93
CA HIS A 176 -21.85 21.02 -22.30
C HIS A 176 -21.74 19.80 -23.23
N ASP A 177 -22.16 18.63 -22.76
CA ASP A 177 -22.08 17.34 -23.48
C ASP A 177 -20.68 17.07 -24.09
N ALA A 178 -19.64 17.41 -23.34
CA ALA A 178 -18.27 17.28 -23.80
C ALA A 178 -17.79 15.82 -23.81
N GLU A 179 -16.87 15.51 -24.73
CA GLU A 179 -16.31 14.16 -24.89
C GLU A 179 -15.65 13.71 -23.57
N HIS A 180 -15.94 12.48 -23.15
CA HIS A 180 -15.29 11.86 -22.00
C HIS A 180 -14.35 10.76 -22.46
N LEU A 181 -13.08 10.84 -22.04
CA LEU A 181 -12.17 9.73 -22.19
C LEU A 181 -12.20 8.89 -20.90
N GLU A 182 -12.70 7.66 -21.02
CA GLU A 182 -12.79 6.73 -19.89
C GLU A 182 -11.39 6.27 -19.48
N THR A 183 -10.99 6.56 -18.24
CA THR A 183 -9.67 6.20 -17.71
C THR A 183 -9.72 5.42 -16.39
N GLY A 184 -10.83 4.73 -16.15
CA GLY A 184 -11.12 4.02 -14.90
C GLY A 184 -11.44 4.95 -13.73
N THR A 185 -12.41 4.57 -12.90
CA THR A 185 -12.84 5.36 -11.73
C THR A 185 -12.02 5.00 -10.50
N SER A 186 -11.63 6.01 -9.72
CA SER A 186 -11.22 5.81 -8.33
C SER A 186 -12.45 5.81 -7.43
N GLY A 187 -12.51 4.85 -6.50
CA GLY A 187 -13.69 4.69 -5.63
C GLY A 187 -13.35 4.17 -4.24
N LEU A 188 -14.39 3.93 -3.43
CA LEU A 188 -14.25 3.38 -2.07
C LEU A 188 -13.40 2.10 -2.04
N LYS A 189 -13.51 1.27 -3.08
CA LYS A 189 -12.71 0.05 -3.25
C LYS A 189 -11.21 0.33 -3.27
N ASP A 190 -10.76 1.41 -3.91
CA ASP A 190 -9.35 1.81 -3.93
C ASP A 190 -8.90 2.32 -2.57
N THR A 191 -9.76 3.06 -1.85
CA THR A 191 -9.47 3.46 -0.46
C THR A 191 -9.31 2.25 0.46
N LEU A 192 -10.24 1.30 0.42
CA LEU A 192 -10.14 0.06 1.20
C LEU A 192 -8.92 -0.78 0.81
N LYS A 193 -8.54 -0.77 -0.47
CA LYS A 193 -7.32 -1.41 -0.97
C LYS A 193 -6.05 -0.73 -0.42
N SER A 194 -6.01 0.59 -0.36
CA SER A 194 -4.91 1.36 0.24
C SER A 194 -4.79 1.12 1.75
N ILE A 195 -5.92 1.05 2.47
CA ILE A 195 -5.97 0.69 3.90
C ILE A 195 -5.47 -0.75 4.12
N ARG A 196 -5.60 -1.62 3.12
CA ARG A 196 -5.28 -3.06 3.19
C ARG A 196 -6.12 -3.79 4.25
N VAL A 197 -7.44 -3.61 4.22
CA VAL A 197 -8.38 -4.24 5.18
C VAL A 197 -8.20 -5.77 5.26
N HIS A 198 -7.84 -6.43 4.17
CA HIS A 198 -7.52 -7.87 4.16
C HIS A 198 -6.36 -8.26 5.09
N GLN A 199 -5.47 -7.33 5.47
CA GLN A 199 -4.37 -7.57 6.41
C GLN A 199 -4.84 -7.48 7.87
N TRP A 200 -6.02 -6.90 8.14
CA TRP A 200 -6.57 -6.83 9.51
C TRP A 200 -6.87 -8.21 10.08
N ALA A 201 -7.04 -9.21 9.22
CA ALA A 201 -7.12 -10.61 9.59
C ALA A 201 -5.99 -11.04 10.55
N LYS A 202 -4.77 -10.53 10.35
CA LYS A 202 -3.61 -10.81 11.23
C LYS A 202 -3.82 -10.32 12.65
N ASN A 203 -4.64 -9.29 12.84
CA ASN A 203 -4.92 -8.71 14.15
C ASN A 203 -5.95 -9.52 14.93
N ILE A 204 -6.55 -10.58 14.35
CA ILE A 204 -7.34 -11.56 15.13
C ILE A 204 -6.47 -12.21 16.23
N LEU A 205 -5.15 -12.26 16.05
CA LEU A 205 -4.21 -12.71 17.09
C LEU A 205 -4.29 -11.92 18.39
N ILE A 206 -4.83 -10.69 18.38
CA ILE A 206 -5.06 -9.88 19.58
C ILE A 206 -6.14 -10.50 20.47
N ALA A 207 -7.05 -11.29 19.93
CA ALA A 207 -8.08 -11.98 20.71
C ALA A 207 -7.62 -13.31 21.33
N VAL A 208 -6.42 -13.81 20.97
CA VAL A 208 -5.93 -15.11 21.42
C VAL A 208 -5.79 -15.20 22.94
N PRO A 209 -5.20 -14.22 23.67
CA PRO A 209 -5.09 -14.29 25.12
C PRO A 209 -6.45 -14.40 25.81
N MET A 210 -7.39 -13.51 25.47
CA MET A 210 -8.76 -13.54 25.99
C MET A 210 -9.46 -14.88 25.73
N ALA A 211 -9.24 -15.48 24.56
CA ALA A 211 -9.83 -16.77 24.23
C ALA A 211 -9.26 -17.93 25.06
N LEU A 212 -7.97 -17.90 25.37
CA LEU A 212 -7.28 -18.95 26.12
C LEU A 212 -7.48 -18.81 27.64
N ASP A 213 -7.73 -17.60 28.13
CA ASP A 213 -8.02 -17.32 29.54
C ASP A 213 -9.51 -17.52 29.90
N HIS A 214 -10.35 -17.90 28.91
CA HIS A 214 -11.79 -18.11 29.04
C HIS A 214 -12.62 -16.85 29.35
N ASP A 215 -12.03 -15.66 29.22
CA ASP A 215 -12.68 -14.35 29.44
C ASP A 215 -13.58 -13.88 28.27
N ILE A 216 -13.95 -14.79 27.36
CA ILE A 216 -14.79 -14.49 26.18
C ILE A 216 -16.18 -13.97 26.59
N LEU A 217 -16.63 -14.31 27.81
CA LEU A 217 -17.91 -13.87 28.36
C LEU A 217 -17.82 -12.55 29.14
N ASP A 218 -16.61 -12.07 29.46
CA ASP A 218 -16.42 -10.78 30.10
C ASP A 218 -16.60 -9.64 29.08
N ARG A 219 -17.58 -8.77 29.37
CA ARG A 219 -17.89 -7.62 28.52
C ARG A 219 -16.72 -6.64 28.46
N ALA A 220 -15.97 -6.46 29.55
CA ALA A 220 -14.84 -5.53 29.56
C ALA A 220 -13.70 -6.06 28.68
N ALA A 221 -13.31 -7.32 28.85
CA ALA A 221 -12.30 -7.97 28.00
C ALA A 221 -12.66 -7.93 26.51
N VAL A 222 -13.92 -8.21 26.15
CA VAL A 222 -14.39 -8.16 24.76
C VAL A 222 -14.30 -6.74 24.18
N ILE A 223 -14.76 -5.72 24.92
CA ILE A 223 -14.69 -4.33 24.47
C ILE A 223 -13.24 -3.90 24.29
N ASN A 224 -12.37 -4.20 25.25
CA ASN A 224 -10.94 -3.85 25.17
C ASN A 224 -10.25 -4.55 24.00
N THR A 225 -10.54 -5.82 23.76
CA THR A 225 -10.02 -6.57 22.60
C THR A 225 -10.47 -5.95 21.28
N VAL A 226 -11.72 -5.53 21.16
CA VAL A 226 -12.23 -4.85 19.96
C VAL A 226 -11.56 -3.49 19.75
N ILE A 227 -11.41 -2.69 20.82
CA ILE A 227 -10.69 -1.40 20.75
C ILE A 227 -9.24 -1.61 20.33
N ALA A 228 -8.54 -2.57 20.95
CA ALA A 228 -7.18 -2.94 20.63
C ALA A 228 -7.04 -3.40 19.17
N PHE A 229 -7.98 -4.23 18.68
CA PHE A 229 -8.03 -4.67 17.28
C PHE A 229 -8.08 -3.50 16.31
N PHE A 230 -8.98 -2.53 16.52
CA PHE A 230 -9.11 -1.37 15.64
C PHE A 230 -7.94 -0.40 15.77
N ALA A 231 -7.44 -0.16 16.99
CA ALA A 231 -6.26 0.68 17.22
C ALA A 231 -5.03 0.15 16.46
N PHE A 232 -4.78 -1.16 16.57
CA PHE A 232 -3.68 -1.84 15.89
C PHE A 232 -3.89 -1.86 14.36
N SER A 233 -5.13 -2.07 13.92
CA SER A 233 -5.49 -2.08 12.49
C SER A 233 -5.28 -0.72 11.83
N PHE A 234 -5.76 0.36 12.47
CA PHE A 234 -5.58 1.71 11.94
C PHE A 234 -4.12 2.14 11.93
N LEU A 235 -3.36 1.84 12.99
CA LEU A 235 -1.92 2.12 13.01
C LEU A 235 -1.18 1.36 11.90
N ALA A 236 -1.43 0.06 11.76
CA ALA A 236 -0.80 -0.75 10.71
C ALA A 236 -1.18 -0.25 9.31
N SER A 237 -2.44 0.10 9.08
CA SER A 237 -2.91 0.69 7.82
C SER A 237 -2.26 2.03 7.51
N ALA A 238 -2.09 2.92 8.50
CA ALA A 238 -1.38 4.18 8.30
C ALA A 238 0.08 3.95 7.88
N VAL A 239 0.78 3.03 8.57
CA VAL A 239 2.15 2.65 8.21
C VAL A 239 2.20 2.05 6.79
N TYR A 240 1.23 1.22 6.39
CA TYR A 240 1.17 0.71 5.03
C TYR A 240 0.98 1.80 3.98
N VAL A 241 0.10 2.77 4.23
CA VAL A 241 -0.11 3.90 3.30
C VAL A 241 1.16 4.74 3.18
N ILE A 242 1.83 5.06 4.30
CA ILE A 242 3.09 5.81 4.29
C ILE A 242 4.17 5.05 3.52
N ASN A 243 4.29 3.73 3.74
CA ASN A 243 5.24 2.90 3.03
C ASN A 243 4.96 2.88 1.52
N ASP A 244 3.70 2.78 1.11
CA ASP A 244 3.31 2.80 -0.31
C ASP A 244 3.62 4.15 -0.98
N ILE A 245 3.60 5.26 -0.23
CA ILE A 245 4.07 6.56 -0.75
C ILE A 245 5.60 6.56 -0.88
N SER A 246 6.34 6.03 0.11
CA SER A 246 7.80 5.96 0.06
C SER A 246 8.34 5.06 -1.06
N ASP A 247 7.62 3.97 -1.37
CA ASP A 247 8.00 2.96 -2.36
C ASP A 247 7.40 3.23 -3.76
N LEU A 248 6.77 4.38 -4.01
CA LEU A 248 6.07 4.71 -5.27
C LEU A 248 6.84 4.33 -6.54
N THR A 249 8.12 4.71 -6.62
CA THR A 249 8.96 4.43 -7.80
C THR A 249 9.21 2.93 -7.98
N ASN A 250 9.47 2.21 -6.90
CA ASN A 250 9.69 0.76 -6.93
C ASN A 250 8.39 0.01 -7.26
N ASP A 251 7.28 0.45 -6.67
CA ASP A 251 5.97 -0.16 -6.89
C ASP A 251 5.51 -0.04 -8.33
N ARG A 252 5.80 1.08 -9.02
CA ARG A 252 5.49 1.27 -10.45
C ARG A 252 6.24 0.33 -11.38
N ARG A 253 7.48 -0.02 -11.04
CA ARG A 253 8.32 -0.94 -11.83
C ARG A 253 7.96 -2.41 -11.59
N HIS A 254 7.22 -2.70 -10.52
CA HIS A 254 6.89 -4.06 -10.13
C HIS A 254 5.64 -4.60 -10.87
N PRO A 255 5.66 -5.86 -11.38
CA PRO A 255 4.56 -6.45 -12.17
C PRO A 255 3.18 -6.41 -11.48
N LYS A 256 3.10 -6.85 -10.22
CA LYS A 256 1.86 -6.86 -9.42
C LYS A 256 1.59 -5.52 -8.67
N LYS A 257 2.62 -4.86 -8.11
CA LYS A 257 2.43 -3.67 -7.24
C LYS A 257 2.12 -2.38 -8.00
N ARG A 258 2.38 -2.31 -9.31
CA ARG A 258 2.02 -1.15 -10.15
C ARG A 258 0.53 -0.82 -10.15
N PHE A 259 -0.32 -1.81 -9.82
CA PHE A 259 -1.77 -1.66 -9.71
C PHE A 259 -2.26 -1.24 -8.32
N ARG A 260 -1.35 -0.87 -7.40
CA ARG A 260 -1.73 -0.24 -6.13
C ARG A 260 -2.32 1.15 -6.41
N PRO A 261 -3.33 1.62 -5.64
CA PRO A 261 -4.02 2.88 -5.92
C PRO A 261 -3.08 4.10 -6.01
N LEU A 262 -2.11 4.20 -5.11
CA LEU A 262 -1.10 5.27 -5.13
C LEU A 262 -0.12 5.13 -6.31
N ALA A 263 0.42 3.92 -6.54
CA ALA A 263 1.38 3.67 -7.62
C ALA A 263 0.78 3.92 -9.01
N SER A 264 -0.48 3.51 -9.23
CA SER A 264 -1.22 3.70 -10.47
C SER A 264 -1.77 5.12 -10.68
N GLY A 265 -1.71 5.99 -9.67
CA GLY A 265 -2.28 7.33 -9.72
C GLY A 265 -3.81 7.38 -9.59
N ARG A 266 -4.48 6.27 -9.24
CA ARG A 266 -5.93 6.28 -8.93
C ARG A 266 -6.24 7.02 -7.64
N MET A 267 -5.32 7.01 -6.69
CA MET A 267 -5.39 7.80 -5.46
C MET A 267 -4.30 8.87 -5.49
N SER A 268 -4.69 10.12 -5.30
CA SER A 268 -3.73 11.22 -5.20
C SER A 268 -2.94 11.17 -3.88
N LEU A 269 -1.70 11.63 -3.91
CA LEU A 269 -0.83 11.66 -2.73
C LEU A 269 -1.42 12.46 -1.55
N PRO A 270 -2.03 13.66 -1.74
CA PRO A 270 -2.66 14.38 -0.65
C PRO A 270 -3.77 13.57 0.03
N THR A 271 -4.57 12.85 -0.76
CA THR A 271 -5.61 11.96 -0.24
C THR A 271 -5.00 10.81 0.56
N GLY A 272 -3.92 10.20 0.05
CA GLY A 272 -3.18 9.16 0.78
C GLY A 272 -2.60 9.66 2.10
N LEU A 273 -2.00 10.86 2.14
CA LEU A 273 -1.46 11.46 3.36
C LEU A 273 -2.56 11.82 4.36
N ALA A 274 -3.68 12.39 3.90
CA ALA A 274 -4.84 12.67 4.75
C ALA A 274 -5.45 11.39 5.33
N LEU A 275 -5.51 10.31 4.54
CA LEU A 275 -5.93 8.99 4.99
C LEU A 275 -4.97 8.44 6.06
N ALA A 276 -3.66 8.50 5.84
CA ALA A 276 -2.69 8.05 6.84
C ALA A 276 -2.80 8.86 8.15
N ALA A 277 -2.92 10.20 8.05
CA ALA A 277 -3.07 11.07 9.21
C ALA A 277 -4.37 10.80 9.99
N SER A 278 -5.50 10.64 9.30
CA SER A 278 -6.77 10.30 9.94
C SER A 278 -6.75 8.94 10.62
N LEU A 279 -6.11 7.94 10.02
CA LEU A 279 -5.91 6.62 10.63
C LEU A 279 -5.00 6.70 11.88
N LEU A 280 -3.93 7.50 11.85
CA LEU A 280 -3.09 7.71 13.04
C LEU A 280 -3.85 8.40 14.17
N LEU A 281 -4.65 9.42 13.85
CA LEU A 281 -5.48 10.11 14.84
C LEU A 281 -6.54 9.17 15.43
N ALA A 282 -7.18 8.35 14.60
CA ALA A 282 -8.13 7.35 15.06
C ALA A 282 -7.46 6.28 15.95
N ALA A 283 -6.28 5.78 15.55
CA ALA A 283 -5.51 4.85 16.35
C ALA A 283 -5.13 5.47 17.71
N ALA A 284 -4.62 6.70 17.72
CA ALA A 284 -4.26 7.41 18.95
C ALA A 284 -5.48 7.61 19.87
N ALA A 285 -6.62 8.03 19.33
CA ALA A 285 -7.85 8.23 20.10
C ALA A 285 -8.35 6.95 20.77
N LEU A 286 -8.25 5.80 20.09
CA LEU A 286 -8.59 4.49 20.65
C LEU A 286 -7.58 4.06 21.72
N THR A 287 -6.29 4.24 21.45
CA THR A 287 -5.19 3.88 22.36
C THR A 287 -5.22 4.68 23.67
N LEU A 288 -5.70 5.93 23.66
CA LEU A 288 -5.86 6.75 24.88
C LEU A 288 -6.84 6.14 25.90
N ARG A 289 -7.69 5.20 25.47
CA ARG A 289 -8.65 4.51 26.35
C ARG A 289 -8.11 3.18 26.88
N MET A 290 -6.89 2.80 26.51
CA MET A 290 -6.29 1.50 26.83
C MET A 290 -5.28 1.60 27.97
N PRO A 291 -4.95 0.48 28.63
CA PRO A 291 -3.91 0.44 29.67
C PRO A 291 -2.55 0.93 29.15
N GLY A 292 -1.74 1.49 30.05
CA GLY A 292 -0.42 2.05 29.70
C GLY A 292 0.51 1.01 29.04
N GLU A 293 0.41 -0.26 29.44
CA GLU A 293 1.18 -1.36 28.85
C GLU A 293 0.82 -1.61 27.37
N PHE A 294 -0.46 -1.44 27.01
CA PHE A 294 -0.89 -1.54 25.62
C PHE A 294 -0.29 -0.39 24.78
N VAL A 295 -0.24 0.83 25.32
CA VAL A 295 0.38 1.99 24.65
C VAL A 295 1.85 1.72 24.36
N ILE A 296 2.58 1.19 25.35
CA ILE A 296 3.99 0.81 25.20
C ILE A 296 4.15 -0.27 24.14
N THR A 297 3.33 -1.33 24.18
CA THR A 297 3.34 -2.43 23.22
C THR A 297 3.09 -1.94 21.80
N LEU A 298 2.12 -1.04 21.61
CA LEU A 298 1.81 -0.43 20.32
C LEU A 298 2.95 0.47 19.82
N GLY A 299 3.61 1.21 20.73
CA GLY A 299 4.80 2.00 20.44
C GLY A 299 5.98 1.13 19.97
N ILE A 300 6.23 0.01 20.66
CA ILE A 300 7.24 -0.99 20.27
C ILE A 300 6.91 -1.58 18.90
N TYR A 301 5.65 -1.95 18.67
CA TYR A 301 5.19 -2.44 17.37
C TYR A 301 5.48 -1.44 16.25
N LEU A 302 5.17 -0.15 16.46
CA LEU A 302 5.44 0.92 15.49
C LEU A 302 6.94 1.06 15.22
N ALA A 303 7.76 1.07 16.27
CA ALA A 303 9.21 1.18 16.17
C ALA A 303 9.81 0.01 15.37
N ILE A 304 9.43 -1.24 15.70
CA ILE A 304 9.92 -2.44 15.00
C ILE A 304 9.43 -2.48 13.56
N THR A 305 8.16 -2.14 13.30
CA THR A 305 7.61 -2.13 11.92
C THR A 305 8.32 -1.08 11.06
N THR A 306 8.62 0.09 11.64
CA THR A 306 9.37 1.16 10.96
C THR A 306 10.82 0.72 10.70
N ALA A 307 11.50 0.20 11.72
CA ALA A 307 12.85 -0.34 11.59
C ALA A 307 12.92 -1.48 10.56
N TYR A 308 11.89 -2.31 10.48
CA TYR A 308 11.76 -3.37 9.49
C TYR A 308 11.75 -2.82 8.07
N THR A 309 10.91 -1.82 7.79
CA THR A 309 10.79 -1.22 6.45
C THR A 309 12.10 -0.62 5.97
N PHE A 310 12.83 0.09 6.83
CA PHE A 310 14.02 0.84 6.42
C PHE A 310 15.31 0.01 6.50
N PHE A 311 15.46 -0.84 7.51
CA PHE A 311 16.74 -1.47 7.86
C PHE A 311 16.67 -3.00 7.95
N LEU A 312 15.77 -3.55 8.79
CA LEU A 312 15.86 -4.96 9.19
C LEU A 312 15.51 -5.92 8.04
N LYS A 313 14.62 -5.53 7.12
CA LYS A 313 14.22 -6.38 5.98
C LYS A 313 15.38 -6.78 5.05
N ARG A 314 16.50 -6.06 5.11
CA ARG A 314 17.69 -6.26 4.28
C ARG A 314 18.73 -7.18 4.93
N LYS A 315 18.57 -7.53 6.20
CA LYS A 315 19.52 -8.35 6.96
C LYS A 315 19.09 -9.81 6.92
N LEU A 316 20.04 -10.71 6.60
CA LEU A 316 19.80 -12.15 6.52
C LEU A 316 19.23 -12.68 7.85
N LEU A 317 18.15 -13.46 7.78
CA LEU A 317 17.40 -14.06 8.90
C LEU A 317 16.75 -13.09 9.89
N VAL A 318 17.32 -11.89 10.10
CA VAL A 318 16.74 -10.86 10.97
C VAL A 318 15.33 -10.51 10.50
N ASP A 319 15.05 -10.53 9.20
CA ASP A 319 13.73 -10.22 8.68
C ASP A 319 12.67 -11.27 9.09
N VAL A 320 12.98 -12.57 9.07
CA VAL A 320 12.05 -13.63 9.51
C VAL A 320 11.85 -13.65 11.01
N PHE A 321 12.91 -13.43 11.80
CA PHE A 321 12.78 -13.30 13.26
C PHE A 321 11.95 -12.06 13.63
N THR A 322 12.16 -10.94 12.92
CA THR A 322 11.35 -9.73 13.11
C THR A 322 9.90 -9.98 12.74
N LEU A 323 9.61 -10.68 11.63
CA LEU A 323 8.23 -11.02 11.25
C LEU A 323 7.56 -11.92 12.31
N ALA A 324 8.25 -12.94 12.80
CA ALA A 324 7.76 -13.78 13.88
C ALA A 324 7.44 -12.97 15.14
N GLY A 325 8.38 -12.11 15.56
CA GLY A 325 8.19 -11.20 16.68
C GLY A 325 7.02 -10.23 16.50
N LEU A 326 6.83 -9.66 15.30
CA LEU A 326 5.69 -8.79 15.00
C LEU A 326 4.35 -9.52 15.11
N TYR A 327 4.29 -10.81 14.77
CA TYR A 327 3.09 -11.62 15.01
C TYR A 327 2.88 -11.89 16.50
N THR A 328 3.94 -12.26 17.23
CA THR A 328 3.87 -12.48 18.69
C THR A 328 3.48 -11.21 19.45
N ILE A 329 3.94 -10.03 19.02
CA ILE A 329 3.56 -8.74 19.62
C ILE A 329 2.04 -8.49 19.55
N ARG A 330 1.33 -9.05 18.56
CA ARG A 330 -0.14 -8.93 18.52
C ARG A 330 -0.79 -9.70 19.66
N ILE A 331 -0.25 -10.86 20.02
CA ILE A 331 -0.70 -11.63 21.17
C ILE A 331 -0.39 -10.87 22.46
N ILE A 332 0.81 -10.29 22.57
CA ILE A 332 1.17 -9.42 23.71
C ILE A 332 0.25 -8.19 23.81
N ALA A 333 -0.11 -7.59 22.68
CA ALA A 333 -1.04 -6.47 22.63
C ALA A 333 -2.45 -6.86 23.10
N GLY A 334 -2.90 -8.08 22.77
CA GLY A 334 -4.13 -8.64 23.30
C GLY A 334 -4.12 -8.76 24.82
N ALA A 335 -3.04 -9.30 25.36
CA ALA A 335 -2.92 -9.54 26.79
C ALA A 335 -2.80 -8.24 27.59
N THR A 336 -2.01 -7.29 27.11
CA THR A 336 -1.89 -5.96 27.74
C THR A 336 -3.16 -5.11 27.61
N ALA A 337 -4.02 -5.37 26.62
CA ALA A 337 -5.32 -4.71 26.51
C ALA A 337 -6.38 -5.30 27.46
N THR A 338 -6.27 -6.60 27.76
CA THR A 338 -7.22 -7.34 28.61
C THR A 338 -6.70 -7.56 30.03
N GLU A 339 -5.48 -7.12 30.33
CA GLU A 339 -4.78 -7.32 31.61
C GLU A 339 -4.57 -8.80 31.99
N THR A 340 -4.62 -9.70 30.99
CA THR A 340 -4.38 -11.15 31.17
C THR A 340 -2.89 -11.45 31.28
N VAL A 341 -2.51 -12.41 32.13
CA VAL A 341 -1.13 -12.85 32.28
C VAL A 341 -0.75 -13.83 31.17
N LEU A 342 0.28 -13.50 30.38
CA LEU A 342 0.75 -14.39 29.33
C LEU A 342 1.60 -15.53 29.87
N SER A 343 1.25 -16.76 29.47
CA SER A 343 2.10 -17.92 29.66
C SER A 343 3.37 -17.83 28.80
N PHE A 344 4.52 -18.10 29.41
CA PHE A 344 5.80 -18.24 28.72
C PHE A 344 5.72 -19.24 27.56
N TRP A 345 5.01 -20.36 27.78
CA TRP A 345 4.84 -21.42 26.79
C TRP A 345 4.04 -20.96 25.57
N LEU A 346 3.00 -20.14 25.77
CA LEU A 346 2.21 -19.57 24.68
C LEU A 346 3.07 -18.67 23.78
N LEU A 347 3.93 -17.83 24.39
CA LEU A 347 4.86 -16.98 23.66
C LEU A 347 5.91 -17.80 22.91
N ALA A 348 6.48 -18.82 23.55
CA ALA A 348 7.45 -19.71 22.92
C ALA A 348 6.85 -20.46 21.73
N PHE A 349 5.65 -21.04 21.90
CA PHE A 349 4.88 -21.67 20.82
C PHE A 349 4.68 -20.70 19.66
N SER A 350 4.19 -19.50 19.96
CA SER A 350 3.88 -18.46 18.97
C SER A 350 5.11 -18.08 18.15
N ILE A 351 6.27 -17.90 18.79
CA ILE A 351 7.52 -17.55 18.09
C ILE A 351 7.87 -18.63 17.06
N PHE A 352 7.89 -19.91 17.43
CA PHE A 352 8.24 -20.98 16.47
C PHE A 352 7.17 -21.16 15.38
N PHE A 353 5.90 -21.06 15.75
CA PHE A 353 4.78 -21.13 14.80
C PHE A 353 4.88 -20.03 13.73
N PHE A 354 5.05 -18.77 14.17
CA PHE A 354 5.16 -17.64 13.25
C PHE A 354 6.50 -17.57 12.54
N LEU A 355 7.59 -18.10 13.12
CA LEU A 355 8.86 -18.24 12.42
C LEU A 355 8.73 -19.22 11.25
N SER A 356 8.03 -20.34 11.43
CA SER A 356 7.73 -21.27 10.34
C SER A 356 6.96 -20.56 9.21
N LEU A 357 5.89 -19.81 9.53
CA LEU A 357 5.12 -19.06 8.54
C LEU A 357 5.93 -17.92 7.87
N ALA A 358 6.80 -17.25 8.61
CA ALA A 358 7.69 -16.23 8.06
C ALA A 358 8.69 -16.84 7.08
N LEU A 359 9.23 -18.02 7.38
CA LEU A 359 10.11 -18.77 6.51
C LEU A 359 9.40 -19.29 5.26
N VAL A 360 8.14 -19.75 5.36
CA VAL A 360 7.30 -20.06 4.17
C VAL A 360 7.22 -18.86 3.25
N LYS A 361 7.00 -17.66 3.82
CA LYS A 361 6.92 -16.43 3.05
C LYS A 361 8.24 -16.06 2.36
N ARG A 362 9.39 -16.45 2.92
CA ARG A 362 10.70 -16.25 2.26
C ARG A 362 10.94 -17.32 1.20
N TYR A 363 10.57 -18.55 1.49
CA TYR A 363 10.65 -19.68 0.58
C TYR A 363 9.92 -19.39 -0.73
N VAL A 364 8.65 -18.94 -0.66
CA VAL A 364 7.88 -18.56 -1.86
C VAL A 364 8.50 -17.36 -2.59
N GLU A 365 9.04 -16.37 -1.87
CA GLU A 365 9.70 -15.21 -2.51
C GLU A 365 10.98 -15.62 -3.25
N LEU A 366 11.74 -16.58 -2.71
CA LEU A 366 12.92 -17.16 -3.39
C LEU A 366 12.52 -18.02 -4.59
N ASP A 367 11.44 -18.80 -4.49
CA ASP A 367 10.91 -19.60 -5.60
C ASP A 367 10.48 -18.71 -6.78
N GLU A 368 9.72 -17.64 -6.50
CA GLU A 368 9.20 -16.72 -7.53
C GLU A 368 10.30 -15.98 -8.31
N HIS A 369 11.51 -15.79 -7.74
CA HIS A 369 12.58 -15.05 -8.41
C HIS A 369 13.40 -15.91 -9.38
N GLY A 370 13.40 -17.25 -9.25
CA GLY A 370 13.86 -18.21 -10.26
C GLY A 370 15.21 -17.92 -10.95
N GLY A 371 16.11 -17.19 -10.29
CA GLY A 371 17.33 -16.65 -10.90
C GLY A 371 18.54 -17.58 -10.80
N GLU A 372 19.69 -17.13 -11.31
CA GLU A 372 20.96 -17.83 -11.13
C GLU A 372 21.25 -18.08 -9.64
N ALA A 373 21.92 -19.19 -9.31
CA ALA A 373 22.11 -19.66 -7.93
C ALA A 373 22.72 -18.61 -6.96
N ARG A 374 23.52 -17.66 -7.47
CA ARG A 374 24.18 -16.59 -6.71
C ARG A 374 23.52 -15.21 -6.85
N ALA A 375 22.41 -15.11 -7.58
CA ALA A 375 21.67 -13.85 -7.68
C ALA A 375 21.07 -13.50 -6.31
N GLN A 376 21.38 -12.30 -5.82
CA GLN A 376 20.79 -11.78 -4.60
C GLN A 376 19.37 -11.32 -4.88
N VAL A 377 18.43 -11.68 -4.00
CA VAL A 377 17.06 -11.17 -4.09
C VAL A 377 17.07 -9.66 -3.84
N PRO A 378 16.55 -8.82 -4.77
CA PRO A 378 16.59 -7.37 -4.64
C PRO A 378 15.99 -6.87 -3.31
N GLY A 379 16.80 -6.14 -2.55
CA GLY A 379 16.38 -5.56 -1.27
C GLY A 379 16.33 -6.54 -0.09
N ARG A 380 16.87 -7.75 -0.24
CA ARG A 380 16.93 -8.79 0.78
C ARG A 380 18.35 -9.32 0.97
N GLY A 381 18.60 -9.94 2.12
CA GLY A 381 19.88 -10.56 2.46
C GLY A 381 20.05 -12.01 1.99
N TYR A 382 19.17 -12.51 1.12
CA TYR A 382 19.14 -13.92 0.69
C TYR A 382 19.63 -14.10 -0.74
N MET A 383 20.18 -15.28 -1.00
CA MET A 383 20.57 -15.78 -2.32
C MET A 383 19.71 -17.00 -2.70
N GLN A 384 19.62 -17.32 -3.99
CA GLN A 384 18.83 -18.48 -4.45
C GLN A 384 19.34 -19.80 -3.86
N VAL A 385 20.63 -19.92 -3.60
CA VAL A 385 21.23 -21.11 -2.93
C VAL A 385 20.69 -21.34 -1.51
N ASP A 386 20.17 -20.31 -0.83
CA ASP A 386 19.63 -20.43 0.53
C ASP A 386 18.25 -21.14 0.58
N PHE A 387 17.65 -21.41 -0.59
CA PHE A 387 16.30 -21.94 -0.73
C PHE A 387 16.03 -23.20 0.09
N GLU A 388 16.92 -24.18 0.02
CA GLU A 388 16.77 -25.45 0.74
C GLU A 388 16.92 -25.26 2.26
N MET A 389 17.90 -24.45 2.68
CA MET A 389 18.14 -24.13 4.09
C MET A 389 16.94 -23.41 4.71
N VAL A 390 16.34 -22.45 3.99
CA VAL A 390 15.11 -21.76 4.42
C VAL A 390 13.96 -22.74 4.59
N GLY A 391 13.82 -23.69 3.67
CA GLY A 391 12.82 -24.75 3.74
C GLY A 391 13.01 -25.66 4.96
N GLN A 392 14.23 -26.14 5.19
CA GLN A 392 14.57 -27.00 6.33
C GLN A 392 14.36 -26.29 7.66
N ALA A 393 14.86 -25.06 7.81
CA ALA A 393 14.66 -24.26 9.03
C ALA A 393 13.18 -24.02 9.32
N GLY A 394 12.38 -23.84 8.27
CA GLY A 394 10.95 -23.62 8.36
C GLY A 394 10.15 -24.83 8.81
N ILE A 395 10.47 -26.01 8.27
CA ILE A 395 9.90 -27.29 8.70
C ILE A 395 10.34 -27.60 10.14
N SER A 396 11.62 -27.43 10.47
CA SER A 396 12.11 -27.61 11.84
C SER A 396 11.40 -26.69 12.84
N SER A 397 11.12 -25.44 12.46
CA SER A 397 10.33 -24.52 13.29
C SER A 397 8.88 -25.01 13.49
N ALA A 398 8.29 -25.66 12.49
CA ALA A 398 6.96 -26.25 12.64
C ALA A 398 6.94 -27.40 13.66
N PHE A 399 7.92 -28.32 13.58
CA PHE A 399 8.07 -29.39 14.57
C PHE A 399 8.37 -28.85 15.97
N ALA A 400 9.24 -27.83 16.08
CA ALA A 400 9.51 -27.17 17.35
C ALA A 400 8.24 -26.54 17.96
N SER A 401 7.38 -25.91 17.16
CA SER A 401 6.10 -25.37 17.65
C SER A 401 5.19 -26.47 18.19
N ALA A 402 5.06 -27.61 17.49
CA ALA A 402 4.26 -28.74 17.97
C ALA A 402 4.84 -29.37 19.25
N LEU A 403 6.17 -29.46 19.36
CA LEU A 403 6.84 -29.95 20.57
C LEU A 403 6.60 -29.01 21.76
N VAL A 404 6.76 -27.70 21.56
CA VAL A 404 6.50 -26.70 22.62
C VAL A 404 5.03 -26.74 23.06
N LEU A 405 4.09 -26.93 22.13
CA LEU A 405 2.68 -27.11 22.47
C LEU A 405 2.44 -28.38 23.30
N ALA A 406 3.12 -29.50 22.97
CA ALA A 406 3.03 -30.73 23.76
C ALA A 406 3.58 -30.54 25.18
N LEU A 407 4.71 -29.82 25.32
CA LEU A 407 5.28 -29.48 26.63
C LEU A 407 4.33 -28.57 27.43
N TYR A 408 3.68 -27.61 26.76
CA TYR A 408 2.70 -26.74 27.39
C TYR A 408 1.49 -27.51 27.92
N ILE A 409 0.92 -28.42 27.12
CA ILE A 409 -0.24 -29.24 27.53
C ILE A 409 0.10 -30.09 28.76
N HIS A 410 1.37 -30.48 28.92
CA HIS A 410 1.84 -31.25 30.07
C HIS A 410 2.27 -30.38 31.27
N SER A 411 2.25 -29.05 31.16
CA SER A 411 2.71 -28.17 32.23
C SER A 411 1.71 -28.13 33.40
N VAL A 412 2.21 -27.81 34.60
CA VAL A 412 1.40 -27.78 35.83
C VAL A 412 0.32 -26.71 35.72
N GLU A 413 0.64 -25.57 35.12
CA GLU A 413 -0.28 -24.45 34.93
C GLU A 413 -1.48 -24.87 34.05
N MET A 414 -1.22 -25.61 32.97
CA MET A 414 -2.26 -26.05 32.05
C MET A 414 -3.16 -27.13 32.66
N GLN A 415 -2.56 -28.03 33.45
CA GLN A 415 -3.31 -29.08 34.15
C GLN A 415 -4.23 -28.51 35.24
N GLN A 416 -3.93 -27.33 35.78
CA GLN A 416 -4.79 -26.65 36.76
C GLN A 416 -5.90 -25.81 36.11
N MET A 417 -5.67 -25.28 34.90
CA MET A 417 -6.61 -24.42 34.20
C MET A 417 -7.71 -25.19 33.45
N TYR A 418 -7.44 -26.44 33.03
CA TYR A 418 -8.37 -27.25 32.22
C TYR A 418 -8.88 -28.46 33.00
N SER A 419 -10.19 -28.68 32.96
CA SER A 419 -10.86 -29.83 33.58
C SER A 419 -10.45 -31.16 32.95
N MET A 420 -10.23 -31.18 31.62
CA MET A 420 -9.76 -32.35 30.88
C MET A 420 -8.59 -31.99 29.95
N PRO A 421 -7.35 -31.84 30.47
CA PRO A 421 -6.18 -31.46 29.67
C PRO A 421 -5.87 -32.47 28.54
N ALA A 422 -6.27 -33.74 28.73
CA ALA A 422 -6.08 -34.78 27.73
C ALA A 422 -6.79 -34.49 26.40
N ALA A 423 -7.90 -33.73 26.43
CA ALA A 423 -8.65 -33.32 25.24
C ALA A 423 -7.83 -32.42 24.31
N LEU A 424 -6.76 -31.81 24.80
CA LEU A 424 -5.93 -30.87 24.05
C LEU A 424 -4.83 -31.56 23.25
N TRP A 425 -4.47 -32.81 23.57
CA TRP A 425 -3.43 -33.55 22.85
C TRP A 425 -3.58 -33.59 21.33
N PRO A 426 -4.79 -33.73 20.75
CA PRO A 426 -4.96 -33.70 19.30
C PRO A 426 -4.59 -32.36 18.66
N LEU A 427 -4.47 -31.25 19.42
CA LEU A 427 -3.99 -29.97 18.90
C LEU A 427 -2.57 -30.08 18.32
N CYS A 428 -1.70 -30.90 18.92
CA CYS A 428 -0.33 -31.11 18.46
C CYS A 428 -0.26 -31.64 17.01
N PRO A 429 -0.84 -32.81 16.67
CA PRO A 429 -0.85 -33.29 15.29
C PRO A 429 -1.69 -32.40 14.35
N MET A 430 -2.71 -31.70 14.83
CA MET A 430 -3.51 -30.77 14.01
C MET A 430 -2.73 -29.53 13.58
N VAL A 431 -2.02 -28.88 14.50
CA VAL A 431 -1.13 -27.74 14.20
C VAL A 431 -0.01 -28.20 13.28
N LEU A 432 0.60 -29.35 13.56
CA LEU A 432 1.65 -29.90 12.71
C LEU A 432 1.15 -30.21 11.30
N TYR A 433 -0.02 -30.86 11.16
CA TYR A 433 -0.65 -31.09 9.86
C TYR A 433 -0.86 -29.79 9.10
N MET A 434 -1.40 -28.76 9.76
CA MET A 434 -1.65 -27.46 9.13
C MET A 434 -0.36 -26.83 8.60
N LEU A 435 0.70 -26.79 9.41
CA LEU A 435 1.99 -26.22 9.00
C LEU A 435 2.65 -27.05 7.89
N LEU A 436 2.70 -28.38 8.02
CA LEU A 436 3.27 -29.25 6.98
C LEU A 436 2.51 -29.15 5.67
N ARG A 437 1.18 -29.03 5.72
CA ARG A 437 0.36 -28.81 4.52
C ARG A 437 0.73 -27.48 3.84
N ILE A 438 0.91 -26.40 4.60
CA ILE A 438 1.33 -25.10 4.05
C ILE A 438 2.70 -25.24 3.38
N TRP A 439 3.66 -25.92 4.01
CA TRP A 439 4.98 -26.19 3.42
C TRP A 439 4.89 -27.01 2.13
N MET A 440 4.03 -28.03 2.10
CA MET A 440 3.78 -28.83 0.90
C MET A 440 3.16 -28.01 -0.23
N LEU A 441 2.25 -27.09 0.07
CA LEU A 441 1.65 -26.18 -0.92
C LEU A 441 2.64 -25.13 -1.42
N ALA A 442 3.49 -24.60 -0.53
CA ALA A 442 4.55 -23.68 -0.88
C ALA A 442 5.55 -24.34 -1.85
N ARG A 443 5.97 -25.58 -1.57
CA ARG A 443 6.86 -26.36 -2.44
C ARG A 443 6.24 -26.71 -3.79
N ARG A 444 4.90 -26.75 -3.89
CA ARG A 444 4.16 -26.96 -5.15
C ARG A 444 3.92 -25.65 -5.92
N GLY A 445 4.44 -24.52 -5.47
CA GLY A 445 4.18 -23.21 -6.07
C GLY A 445 2.70 -22.78 -6.01
N SER A 446 1.89 -23.40 -5.14
CA SER A 446 0.44 -23.17 -5.06
C SER A 446 0.04 -22.15 -3.98
N LEU A 447 1.02 -21.58 -3.27
CA LEU A 447 0.80 -20.61 -2.20
C LEU A 447 1.12 -19.20 -2.70
N HIS A 448 0.09 -18.44 -3.08
CA HIS A 448 0.25 -17.09 -3.66
C HIS A 448 -0.03 -15.94 -2.68
N GLU A 449 -0.60 -16.26 -1.52
CA GLU A 449 -0.97 -15.27 -0.49
C GLU A 449 -0.07 -15.40 0.74
N ASP A 450 -0.13 -14.39 1.62
CA ASP A 450 0.58 -14.44 2.90
C ASP A 450 0.09 -15.64 3.73
N PRO A 451 0.98 -16.48 4.31
CA PRO A 451 0.58 -17.74 4.94
C PRO A 451 -0.45 -17.58 6.07
N VAL A 452 -0.40 -16.46 6.80
CA VAL A 452 -1.40 -16.18 7.86
C VAL A 452 -2.76 -15.89 7.26
N VAL A 453 -2.81 -15.13 6.17
CA VAL A 453 -4.07 -14.85 5.45
C VAL A 453 -4.61 -16.12 4.79
N PHE A 454 -3.73 -16.99 4.29
CA PHE A 454 -4.10 -18.29 3.75
C PHE A 454 -4.80 -19.17 4.80
N ILE A 455 -4.25 -19.27 6.02
CA ILE A 455 -4.87 -20.03 7.13
C ILE A 455 -6.31 -19.56 7.40
N MET A 456 -6.57 -18.26 7.26
CA MET A 456 -7.86 -17.65 7.55
C MET A 456 -8.88 -17.73 6.42
N ARG A 457 -8.46 -18.15 5.22
CA ARG A 457 -9.32 -18.25 4.03
C ARG A 457 -9.50 -19.68 3.56
N ASP A 458 -8.50 -20.53 3.72
CA ASP A 458 -8.56 -21.93 3.30
C ASP A 458 -9.49 -22.72 4.21
N TRP A 459 -10.52 -23.34 3.62
CA TRP A 459 -11.55 -24.05 4.38
C TRP A 459 -11.00 -25.21 5.22
N ARG A 460 -9.91 -25.86 4.81
CA ARG A 460 -9.29 -26.96 5.60
C ARG A 460 -8.60 -26.39 6.82
N SER A 461 -7.87 -25.29 6.68
CA SER A 461 -7.29 -24.57 7.80
C SER A 461 -8.36 -24.06 8.78
N ILE A 462 -9.47 -23.52 8.26
CA ILE A 462 -10.62 -23.10 9.09
C ILE A 462 -11.23 -24.30 9.82
N ALA A 463 -11.44 -25.44 9.13
CA ALA A 463 -11.96 -26.65 9.76
C ALA A 463 -11.04 -27.17 10.87
N THR A 464 -9.71 -27.18 10.64
CA THR A 464 -8.73 -27.55 11.67
C THR A 464 -8.76 -26.59 12.86
N MET A 465 -8.83 -25.28 12.63
CA MET A 465 -8.94 -24.29 13.71
C MET A 465 -10.26 -24.43 14.49
N ALA A 466 -11.38 -24.65 13.80
CA ALA A 466 -12.68 -24.86 14.43
C ALA A 466 -12.69 -26.12 15.29
N ALA A 467 -12.19 -27.25 14.77
CA ALA A 467 -12.02 -28.46 15.55
C ALA A 467 -11.08 -28.24 16.76
N GLY A 468 -10.01 -27.47 16.60
CA GLY A 468 -9.13 -27.10 17.70
C GLY A 468 -9.83 -26.28 18.78
N GLY A 469 -10.65 -25.31 18.38
CA GLY A 469 -11.47 -24.52 19.30
C GLY A 469 -12.47 -25.39 20.09
N VAL A 470 -13.10 -26.37 19.44
CA VAL A 470 -13.96 -27.35 20.12
C VAL A 470 -13.16 -28.16 21.15
N LEU A 471 -11.95 -28.62 20.83
CA LEU A 471 -11.10 -29.34 21.78
C LEU A 471 -10.72 -28.49 22.99
N VAL A 472 -10.41 -27.20 22.78
CA VAL A 472 -10.15 -26.24 23.87
C VAL A 472 -11.38 -26.11 24.76
N MET A 473 -12.57 -25.94 24.17
CA MET A 473 -13.83 -25.87 24.92
C MET A 473 -14.15 -27.15 25.71
N ILE A 474 -13.93 -28.33 25.10
CA ILE A 474 -14.10 -29.63 25.76
C ILE A 474 -13.13 -29.74 26.93
N GLY A 475 -11.86 -29.38 26.71
CA GLY A 475 -10.84 -29.40 27.76
C GLY A 475 -11.20 -28.48 28.93
N ALA A 476 -11.79 -27.31 28.64
CA ALA A 476 -12.17 -26.32 29.65
C ALA A 476 -13.37 -26.79 30.49
N VAL A 477 -14.45 -27.23 29.83
CA VAL A 477 -15.73 -27.57 30.48
C VAL A 477 -15.74 -28.98 31.08
N GLY A 478 -14.92 -29.91 30.57
CA GLY A 478 -14.80 -31.27 31.10
C GLY A 478 -16.05 -32.13 30.86
N ILE A 479 -16.62 -32.08 29.65
CA ILE A 479 -17.77 -32.92 29.24
C ILE A 479 -17.32 -34.34 28.92
#